data_AF-A0A925PCI0-F1
#
_entry.id   AF-A0A925PCI0-F1
#
_cell.length_a   1.000
_cell.length_b   1.000
_cell.length_c   1.000
_cell.angle_alpha   90.00
_cell.angle_beta   90.00
_cell.angle_gamma   90.00
#
_symmetry.space_group_name_H-M   'P 1'
#
loop_
_entity.id
_entity.type
_entity.pdbx_description
1 polymer ?
#
loop_
_entity_poly.entity_id
_entity_poly.type
_entity_poly.pdbx_seq_one_letter_code
_entity_poly.pdbx_strand_id
1 'polypeptide(L)'
;MTIQIIKPPIMNTYISGSDIHRFMCSPPGRYSCKELLIGKKTSKANRALIQFDLSSLPLFLTITNSTLQIFISCNEFPCINKSLGVFQILSKWTKKKSHCTKEPLIASAPLDVVTITNQNDAFVSLNITALVQKWYTNQSANLGLMLKMMDESTNNLIGLCSRECENSQAWPYLTVNIMDPVLSDSCCKSLDLTFHVVAKDNQNHTRTLNVLLFNYSYMIVNNSIYPALVHLQVSCDGTHWQTESAIKTVAAGDMISCVPDTITKFSRICYQARNISQHSNLTIHIQGRTY
;
A
#
# COMPACT_ATOMS: atom_id res chain seq x y z
N MET A 1 9.63 -2.94 -18.41
CA MET A 1 8.46 -2.42 -17.67
C MET A 1 7.89 -3.59 -16.90
N THR A 2 7.72 -3.47 -15.58
CA THR A 2 7.24 -4.56 -14.72
C THR A 2 5.93 -4.16 -14.10
N ILE A 3 4.99 -5.10 -13.97
CA ILE A 3 3.68 -4.88 -13.35
C ILE A 3 3.71 -5.48 -11.95
N GLN A 4 3.35 -4.69 -10.94
CA GLN A 4 3.19 -5.15 -9.57
C GLN A 4 1.73 -4.99 -9.13
N ILE A 5 1.18 -6.06 -8.54
CA ILE A 5 -0.20 -6.09 -8.03
C ILE A 5 -0.17 -5.96 -6.51
N ILE A 6 -0.93 -5.02 -5.98
CA ILE A 6 -1.09 -4.81 -4.53
C ILE A 6 -2.50 -5.21 -4.15
N LYS A 7 -2.60 -6.33 -3.43
CA LYS A 7 -3.86 -6.99 -3.07
C LYS A 7 -3.68 -7.82 -1.78
N PRO A 8 -4.66 -7.85 -0.87
CA PRO A 8 -5.83 -6.97 -0.77
C PRO A 8 -5.49 -5.58 -0.21
N PRO A 9 -6.45 -4.63 -0.16
CA PRO A 9 -6.31 -3.42 0.64
C PRO A 9 -6.17 -3.73 2.14
N ILE A 10 -5.31 -2.96 2.82
CA ILE A 10 -5.08 -3.08 4.27
C ILE A 10 -6.25 -2.61 5.12
N MET A 11 -7.15 -1.79 4.56
CA MET A 11 -8.39 -1.38 5.21
C MET A 11 -9.43 -1.04 4.14
N ASN A 12 -10.66 -1.49 4.34
CA ASN A 12 -11.82 -0.96 3.65
C ASN A 12 -13.07 -0.97 4.53
N THR A 13 -13.97 -0.05 4.23
CA THR A 13 -15.30 0.08 4.83
C THR A 13 -16.15 0.94 3.92
N TYR A 14 -17.44 1.04 4.19
CA TYR A 14 -18.26 2.10 3.64
C TYR A 14 -18.93 2.88 4.76
N ILE A 15 -19.37 4.08 4.43
CA ILE A 15 -20.10 5.00 5.30
C ILE A 15 -21.45 5.30 4.65
N SER A 16 -22.52 5.35 5.44
CA SER A 16 -23.91 5.53 5.00
C SER A 16 -24.56 6.67 5.75
N GLY A 17 -25.07 7.69 5.06
CA GLY A 17 -25.66 8.86 5.72
C GLY A 17 -27.03 9.23 5.14
N SER A 18 -27.93 9.70 6.00
CA SER A 18 -29.22 10.29 5.59
C SER A 18 -29.08 11.77 5.19
N ASP A 19 -28.03 12.43 5.70
CA ASP A 19 -27.66 13.82 5.43
C ASP A 19 -26.14 13.92 5.26
N ILE A 20 -25.66 14.92 4.51
CA ILE A 20 -24.25 15.15 4.10
C ILE A 20 -23.27 15.25 5.29
N HIS A 21 -23.76 15.26 6.54
CA HIS A 21 -22.95 15.40 7.75
C HIS A 21 -23.09 14.28 8.79
N ARG A 22 -23.94 13.26 8.55
CA ARG A 22 -24.16 12.18 9.53
C ARG A 22 -24.10 10.81 8.87
N PHE A 23 -22.90 10.24 8.83
CA PHE A 23 -22.67 8.90 8.30
C PHE A 23 -22.47 7.85 9.42
N MET A 24 -23.10 6.70 9.26
CA MET A 24 -23.02 5.50 10.09
C MET A 24 -22.51 4.33 9.23
N CYS A 25 -21.90 3.32 9.84
CA CYS A 25 -21.65 2.05 9.17
C CYS A 25 -22.92 1.19 9.32
N SER A 26 -23.37 0.50 8.27
CA SER A 26 -24.61 -0.26 8.33
C SER A 26 -24.56 -1.38 9.39
N PRO A 27 -25.68 -1.64 10.10
CA PRO A 27 -25.80 -2.81 10.96
C PRO A 27 -25.79 -4.11 10.12
N PRO A 28 -25.34 -5.25 10.68
CA PRO A 28 -25.33 -6.52 9.96
C PRO A 28 -26.77 -7.00 9.72
N GLY A 29 -27.29 -6.75 8.52
CA GLY A 29 -28.59 -7.21 8.06
C GLY A 29 -28.62 -7.33 6.54
N ARG A 30 -28.79 -8.58 6.05
CA ARG A 30 -28.82 -9.07 4.66
C ARG A 30 -27.61 -8.76 3.74
N TYR A 31 -26.91 -7.66 3.92
CA TYR A 31 -25.61 -7.42 3.29
C TYR A 31 -24.52 -7.66 4.34
N SER A 32 -23.91 -8.83 4.28
CA SER A 32 -22.75 -9.20 5.11
C SER A 32 -21.61 -8.20 4.91
N CYS A 33 -20.63 -8.12 5.82
CA CYS A 33 -19.42 -7.25 5.75
C CYS A 33 -18.52 -7.47 4.48
N LYS A 34 -19.04 -8.26 3.53
CA LYS A 34 -18.46 -8.76 2.29
C LYS A 34 -18.63 -7.78 1.12
N GLU A 35 -19.46 -6.75 1.25
CA GLU A 35 -19.71 -5.76 0.19
C GLU A 35 -19.51 -4.31 0.69
N LEU A 36 -19.02 -3.45 -0.21
CA LEU A 36 -18.89 -2.00 -0.02
C LEU A 36 -19.95 -1.30 -0.86
N LEU A 37 -20.86 -0.58 -0.22
CA LEU A 37 -21.93 0.13 -0.93
C LEU A 37 -21.47 1.52 -1.37
N ILE A 38 -21.86 1.92 -2.58
CA ILE A 38 -21.58 3.24 -3.14
C ILE A 38 -22.83 3.78 -3.86
N GLY A 39 -23.13 5.05 -3.66
CA GLY A 39 -24.30 5.70 -4.24
C GLY A 39 -25.50 5.65 -3.32
N LYS A 40 -26.65 6.07 -3.84
CA LYS A 40 -27.85 6.30 -3.04
C LYS A 40 -28.96 5.32 -3.38
N LYS A 41 -29.64 4.87 -2.34
CA LYS A 41 -30.94 4.20 -2.41
C LYS A 41 -31.84 4.87 -1.38
N THR A 42 -33.00 5.34 -1.84
CA THR A 42 -33.96 6.11 -1.04
C THR A 42 -33.33 7.35 -0.42
N SER A 43 -33.19 7.43 0.92
CA SER A 43 -32.62 8.58 1.63
C SER A 43 -31.17 8.37 2.06
N LYS A 44 -30.56 7.21 1.78
CA LYS A 44 -29.21 6.89 2.26
C LYS A 44 -28.18 6.93 1.15
N ALA A 45 -27.22 7.84 1.25
CA ALA A 45 -26.04 7.89 0.39
C ALA A 45 -24.89 7.09 1.01
N ASN A 46 -24.21 6.30 0.19
CA ASN A 46 -23.12 5.43 0.61
C ASN A 46 -21.82 5.80 -0.12
N ARG A 47 -20.70 5.78 0.61
CA ARG A 47 -19.36 6.04 0.09
C ARG A 47 -18.39 4.97 0.59
N ALA A 48 -17.58 4.41 -0.30
CA ALA A 48 -16.59 3.40 0.08
C ALA A 48 -15.25 4.05 0.39
N LEU A 49 -14.55 3.55 1.40
CA LEU A 49 -13.21 3.95 1.79
C LEU A 49 -12.28 2.75 1.61
N ILE A 50 -11.15 2.94 0.95
CA ILE A 50 -10.18 1.87 0.67
C ILE A 50 -8.76 2.40 0.87
N GLN A 51 -7.90 1.65 1.54
CA GLN A 51 -6.48 1.98 1.74
C GLN A 51 -5.60 0.79 1.38
N PHE A 52 -4.53 1.04 0.63
CA PHE A 52 -3.54 0.05 0.22
C PHE A 52 -2.21 0.31 0.91
N ASP A 53 -1.44 -0.76 1.16
CA ASP A 53 -0.06 -0.65 1.62
C ASP A 53 0.89 -0.76 0.42
N LEU A 54 1.78 0.23 0.28
CA LEU A 54 2.78 0.30 -0.78
C LEU A 54 4.16 -0.17 -0.31
N SER A 55 4.29 -0.66 0.93
CA SER A 55 5.56 -1.08 1.52
C SER A 55 6.25 -2.22 0.74
N SER A 56 5.46 -3.01 0.02
CA SER A 56 5.93 -4.09 -0.86
C SER A 56 6.58 -3.58 -2.15
N LEU A 57 6.40 -2.31 -2.52
CA LEU A 57 7.11 -1.70 -3.64
C LEU A 57 8.57 -1.45 -3.23
N PRO A 58 9.57 -1.98 -3.98
CA PRO A 58 10.96 -1.64 -3.77
C PRO A 58 11.20 -0.13 -3.78
N LEU A 59 12.18 0.35 -3.00
CA LEU A 59 12.65 1.73 -3.09
C LEU A 59 13.47 1.96 -4.37
N PHE A 60 13.55 3.22 -4.81
CA PHE A 60 14.25 3.65 -6.03
C PHE A 60 13.67 3.09 -7.34
N LEU A 61 12.35 3.17 -7.49
CA LEU A 61 11.63 2.87 -8.73
C LEU A 61 10.91 4.10 -9.26
N THR A 62 10.62 4.11 -10.56
CA THR A 62 9.72 5.09 -11.18
C THR A 62 8.36 4.44 -11.42
N ILE A 63 7.32 4.97 -10.78
CA ILE A 63 5.93 4.58 -11.06
C ILE A 63 5.48 5.31 -12.31
N THR A 64 5.12 4.56 -13.35
CA THR A 64 4.71 5.11 -14.65
C THR A 64 3.20 5.14 -14.82
N ASN A 65 2.51 4.14 -14.29
CA ASN A 65 1.06 4.04 -14.31
C ASN A 65 0.60 3.33 -13.03
N SER A 66 -0.51 3.77 -12.45
CA SER A 66 -1.23 2.99 -11.46
C SER A 66 -2.73 3.09 -11.66
N THR A 67 -3.39 1.92 -11.69
CA THR A 67 -4.84 1.80 -11.80
C THR A 67 -5.42 1.03 -10.61
N LEU A 68 -6.49 1.57 -10.07
CA LEU A 68 -7.36 0.90 -9.10
C LEU A 68 -8.36 0.03 -9.85
N GLN A 69 -8.38 -1.25 -9.52
CA GLN A 69 -9.36 -2.21 -10.02
C GLN A 69 -10.36 -2.53 -8.92
N ILE A 70 -11.64 -2.31 -9.21
CA ILE A 70 -12.77 -2.63 -8.33
C ILE A 70 -13.75 -3.54 -9.04
N PHE A 71 -14.31 -4.51 -8.33
CA PHE A 71 -15.30 -5.44 -8.86
C PHE A 71 -16.70 -5.00 -8.42
N ILE A 72 -17.58 -4.73 -9.38
CA ILE A 72 -18.99 -4.43 -9.13
C ILE A 72 -19.72 -5.77 -8.93
N SER A 73 -20.10 -6.08 -7.68
CA SER A 73 -20.86 -7.29 -7.35
C SER A 73 -22.36 -7.12 -7.61
N CYS A 74 -22.89 -5.91 -7.45
CA CYS A 74 -24.28 -5.63 -7.78
C CYS A 74 -24.47 -4.19 -8.30
N ASN A 75 -25.33 -4.05 -9.30
CA ASN A 75 -25.80 -2.77 -9.81
C ASN A 75 -27.32 -2.73 -9.71
N GLU A 76 -27.86 -2.06 -8.69
CA GLU A 76 -29.30 -2.09 -8.43
C GLU A 76 -30.13 -1.30 -9.45
N PHE A 77 -29.50 -0.42 -10.23
CA PHE A 77 -30.17 0.48 -11.16
C PHE A 77 -29.54 0.41 -12.56
N PRO A 78 -29.51 -0.76 -13.23
CA PRO A 78 -28.72 -0.95 -14.46
C PRO A 78 -29.18 -0.11 -15.65
N CYS A 79 -30.41 0.42 -15.61
CA CYS A 79 -30.96 1.29 -16.66
C CYS A 79 -30.53 2.77 -16.55
N ILE A 80 -29.77 3.13 -15.50
CA ILE A 80 -29.33 4.50 -15.23
C ILE A 80 -27.81 4.57 -15.34
N ASN A 81 -27.30 5.50 -16.15
CA ASN A 81 -25.87 5.80 -16.21
C ASN A 81 -25.44 6.50 -14.92
N LYS A 82 -24.33 6.05 -14.33
CA LYS A 82 -23.78 6.54 -13.07
C LYS A 82 -22.36 6.98 -13.30
N SER A 83 -21.96 8.07 -12.66
CA SER A 83 -20.58 8.53 -12.69
C SER A 83 -19.96 8.25 -11.33
N LEU A 84 -19.02 7.30 -11.27
CA LEU A 84 -18.29 6.95 -10.07
C LEU A 84 -16.95 7.70 -10.06
N GLY A 85 -16.72 8.52 -9.04
CA GLY A 85 -15.46 9.22 -8.83
C GLY A 85 -14.61 8.60 -7.73
N VAL A 86 -13.28 8.69 -7.89
CA VAL A 86 -12.31 8.36 -6.85
C VAL A 86 -11.60 9.61 -6.35
N PHE A 87 -11.53 9.77 -5.04
CA PHE A 87 -11.02 10.97 -4.38
C PHE A 87 -9.91 10.60 -3.38
N GLN A 88 -8.90 11.47 -3.26
CA GLN A 88 -7.90 11.35 -2.21
C GLN A 88 -8.50 11.66 -0.85
N ILE A 89 -8.21 10.83 0.16
CA ILE A 89 -8.51 11.14 1.55
C ILE A 89 -7.38 12.00 2.16
N LEU A 90 -7.74 13.08 2.85
CA LEU A 90 -6.83 14.06 3.45
C LEU A 90 -6.78 14.00 4.99
N SER A 91 -7.73 13.32 5.65
CA SER A 91 -7.71 13.13 7.10
C SER A 91 -7.71 11.66 7.49
N LYS A 92 -7.02 11.33 8.60
CA LYS A 92 -7.01 9.97 9.16
C LYS A 92 -8.44 9.48 9.43
N TRP A 93 -8.68 8.21 9.10
CA TRP A 93 -9.91 7.50 9.43
C TRP A 93 -9.57 6.14 10.02
N THR A 94 -10.45 5.63 10.88
CA THR A 94 -10.29 4.32 11.52
C THR A 94 -11.61 3.57 11.46
N LYS A 95 -11.54 2.27 11.19
CA LYS A 95 -12.68 1.35 11.36
C LYS A 95 -12.92 1.21 12.87
N LYS A 96 -13.73 2.09 13.47
CA LYS A 96 -14.12 1.96 14.88
C LYS A 96 -15.03 0.74 15.05
N LYS A 97 -14.88 0.02 16.17
CA LYS A 97 -15.84 -1.02 16.57
C LYS A 97 -17.24 -0.44 16.85
N SER A 98 -17.30 0.82 17.30
CA SER A 98 -18.55 1.58 17.38
C SER A 98 -18.97 2.03 15.98
N HIS A 99 -20.23 1.75 15.65
CA HIS A 99 -20.86 1.75 14.32
C HIS A 99 -20.90 3.09 13.55
N CYS A 100 -20.01 4.05 13.86
CA CYS A 100 -19.98 5.37 13.24
C CYS A 100 -18.55 5.74 12.84
N THR A 101 -18.19 5.53 11.57
CA THR A 101 -17.00 6.15 10.98
C THR A 101 -17.39 7.55 10.52
N LYS A 102 -16.80 8.59 11.13
CA LYS A 102 -16.98 9.97 10.66
C LYS A 102 -16.41 10.09 9.25
N GLU A 103 -17.11 10.80 8.38
CA GLU A 103 -16.60 11.08 7.04
C GLU A 103 -15.23 11.77 7.11
N PRO A 104 -14.21 11.23 6.44
CA PRO A 104 -12.92 11.89 6.36
C PRO A 104 -12.97 13.06 5.39
N LEU A 105 -12.13 14.07 5.64
CA LEU A 105 -11.86 15.12 4.67
C LEU A 105 -11.29 14.51 3.39
N ILE A 106 -11.78 14.94 2.24
CA ILE A 106 -11.32 14.51 0.91
C ILE A 106 -10.85 15.70 0.08
N ALA A 107 -10.08 15.42 -0.97
CA ALA A 107 -9.77 16.41 -1.99
C ALA A 107 -11.04 16.88 -2.72
N SER A 108 -11.06 18.13 -3.18
CA SER A 108 -12.20 18.73 -3.86
C SER A 108 -12.41 18.18 -5.28
N ALA A 109 -11.33 17.83 -5.97
CA ALA A 109 -11.36 17.25 -7.32
C ALA A 109 -11.19 15.72 -7.26
N PRO A 110 -11.93 14.96 -8.11
CA PRO A 110 -11.66 13.54 -8.28
C PRO A 110 -10.31 13.35 -8.97
N LEU A 111 -9.66 12.23 -8.67
CA LEU A 111 -8.45 11.79 -9.39
C LEU A 111 -8.82 11.23 -10.76
N ASP A 112 -9.95 10.52 -10.81
CA ASP A 112 -10.54 9.96 -12.02
C ASP A 112 -12.05 9.73 -11.82
N VAL A 113 -12.79 9.65 -12.93
CA VAL A 113 -14.23 9.40 -12.97
C VAL A 113 -14.53 8.39 -14.07
N VAL A 114 -15.31 7.37 -13.73
CA VAL A 114 -15.72 6.32 -14.67
C VAL A 114 -17.25 6.23 -14.75
N THR A 115 -17.76 6.01 -15.97
CA THR A 115 -19.19 5.81 -16.19
C THR A 115 -19.55 4.34 -16.06
N ILE A 116 -20.51 4.05 -15.18
CA ILE A 116 -21.13 2.74 -14.97
C ILE A 116 -22.52 2.79 -15.58
N THR A 117 -22.77 1.93 -16.56
CA THR A 117 -24.05 1.72 -17.21
C THR A 117 -24.71 0.47 -16.63
N ASN A 118 -24.54 -0.67 -17.31
CA ASN A 118 -25.12 -1.96 -16.97
C ASN A 118 -24.10 -2.96 -16.39
N GLN A 119 -22.87 -2.53 -16.07
CA GLN A 119 -21.87 -3.42 -15.49
C GLN A 119 -22.41 -4.06 -14.21
N ASN A 120 -22.35 -5.39 -14.18
CA ASN A 120 -22.66 -6.27 -13.06
C ASN A 120 -21.69 -7.46 -13.16
N ASP A 121 -21.14 -7.90 -12.04
CA ASP A 121 -20.11 -8.94 -12.00
C ASP A 121 -18.88 -8.63 -12.88
N ALA A 122 -18.47 -7.36 -12.89
CA ALA A 122 -17.41 -6.87 -13.78
C ALA A 122 -16.42 -5.96 -13.05
N PHE A 123 -15.18 -5.95 -13.55
CA PHE A 123 -14.16 -5.01 -13.10
C PHE A 123 -14.32 -3.64 -13.76
N VAL A 124 -14.05 -2.62 -12.98
CA VAL A 124 -13.93 -1.23 -13.41
C VAL A 124 -12.57 -0.70 -12.96
N SER A 125 -11.93 0.04 -13.87
CA SER A 125 -10.59 0.60 -13.68
C SER A 125 -10.66 2.11 -13.49
N LEU A 126 -9.92 2.63 -12.52
CA LEU A 126 -9.77 4.06 -12.24
C LEU A 126 -8.28 4.41 -12.19
N ASN A 127 -7.85 5.44 -12.90
CA ASN A 127 -6.47 5.90 -12.92
C ASN A 127 -6.15 6.74 -11.68
N ILE A 128 -5.19 6.30 -10.88
CA ILE A 128 -4.74 7.02 -9.68
C ILE A 128 -3.23 7.27 -9.69
N THR A 129 -2.60 7.21 -10.87
CA THR A 129 -1.14 7.27 -11.07
C THR A 129 -0.50 8.42 -10.31
N ALA A 130 -1.02 9.64 -10.48
CA ALA A 130 -0.45 10.84 -9.86
C ALA A 130 -0.46 10.78 -8.32
N LEU A 131 -1.48 10.17 -7.72
CA LEU A 131 -1.55 10.03 -6.26
C LEU A 131 -0.62 8.94 -5.75
N VAL A 132 -0.56 7.80 -6.43
CA VAL A 132 0.34 6.70 -6.04
C VAL A 132 1.81 7.12 -6.14
N GLN A 133 2.16 7.93 -7.16
CA GLN A 133 3.48 8.56 -7.25
C GLN A 133 3.76 9.44 -6.02
N LYS A 134 2.83 10.32 -5.63
CA LYS A 134 3.00 11.18 -4.45
C LYS A 134 3.11 10.39 -3.15
N TRP A 135 2.36 9.30 -3.00
CA TRP A 135 2.47 8.40 -1.85
C TRP A 135 3.84 7.70 -1.82
N TYR A 136 4.30 7.22 -2.97
CA TYR A 136 5.58 6.51 -3.07
C TYR A 136 6.78 7.41 -2.76
N THR A 137 6.75 8.66 -3.23
CA THR A 137 7.81 9.64 -2.98
C THR A 137 7.62 10.44 -1.69
N ASN A 138 6.69 10.04 -0.81
CA ASN A 138 6.36 10.74 0.44
C ASN A 138 5.94 12.21 0.29
N GLN A 139 5.49 12.64 -0.89
CA GLN A 139 4.94 14.00 -1.12
C GLN A 139 3.51 14.13 -0.57
N SER A 140 2.84 13.02 -0.29
CA SER A 140 1.52 13.00 0.34
C SER A 140 1.41 11.79 1.26
N ALA A 141 0.73 11.94 2.39
CA ALA A 141 0.43 10.82 3.28
C ALA A 141 -0.53 9.84 2.60
N ASN A 142 -0.24 8.54 2.69
CA ASN A 142 -1.14 7.48 2.23
C ASN A 142 -2.27 7.26 3.24
N LEU A 143 -3.35 8.04 3.11
CA LEU A 143 -4.57 7.94 3.91
C LEU A 143 -5.69 7.20 3.18
N GLY A 144 -5.43 6.65 1.99
CA GLY A 144 -6.41 5.93 1.18
C GLY A 144 -7.28 6.79 0.27
N LEU A 145 -8.33 6.17 -0.25
CA LEU A 145 -9.22 6.66 -1.30
C LEU A 145 -10.66 6.61 -0.82
N MET A 146 -11.45 7.59 -1.24
CA MET A 146 -12.91 7.54 -1.15
C MET A 146 -13.49 7.34 -2.55
N LEU A 147 -14.42 6.40 -2.68
CA LEU A 147 -15.21 6.19 -3.88
C LEU A 147 -16.64 6.64 -3.61
N LYS A 148 -17.15 7.54 -4.45
CA LYS A 148 -18.53 8.04 -4.34
C LYS A 148 -19.10 8.36 -5.71
N MET A 149 -20.43 8.35 -5.81
CA MET A 149 -21.09 8.84 -7.02
C MET A 149 -20.90 10.35 -7.14
N MET A 150 -20.74 10.82 -8.37
CA MET A 150 -20.64 12.27 -8.66
C MET A 150 -22.00 12.94 -8.44
N ASP A 151 -23.08 12.26 -8.78
CA ASP A 151 -24.44 12.63 -8.40
C ASP A 151 -24.91 11.74 -7.23
N GLU A 152 -25.15 12.34 -6.06
CA GLU A 152 -25.69 11.66 -4.88
C GLU A 152 -27.15 12.07 -4.61
N SER A 153 -27.80 12.72 -5.58
CA SER A 153 -29.21 13.15 -5.47
C SER A 153 -30.19 12.07 -5.93
N THR A 154 -29.80 11.26 -6.92
CA THR A 154 -30.63 10.22 -7.55
C THR A 154 -30.35 8.81 -7.01
N ASN A 155 -31.25 7.87 -7.27
CA ASN A 155 -31.03 6.46 -6.93
C ASN A 155 -30.04 5.81 -7.91
N ASN A 156 -28.88 5.41 -7.39
CA ASN A 156 -27.77 4.90 -8.19
C ASN A 156 -26.86 3.93 -7.41
N LEU A 157 -27.43 3.22 -6.44
CA LEU A 157 -26.68 2.29 -5.60
C LEU A 157 -26.00 1.17 -6.39
N ILE A 158 -24.73 0.95 -6.09
CA ILE A 158 -23.94 -0.22 -6.48
C ILE A 158 -23.28 -0.85 -5.25
N GLY A 159 -22.99 -2.14 -5.34
CA GLY A 159 -22.15 -2.88 -4.40
C GLY A 159 -20.84 -3.29 -5.04
N LEU A 160 -19.75 -3.13 -4.29
CA LEU A 160 -18.44 -3.66 -4.64
C LEU A 160 -18.07 -4.83 -3.73
N CYS A 161 -17.32 -5.79 -4.23
CA CYS A 161 -16.72 -6.83 -3.39
C CYS A 161 -15.70 -6.19 -2.43
N SER A 162 -15.83 -6.45 -1.12
CA SER A 162 -14.89 -5.97 -0.10
C SER A 162 -13.66 -6.89 -0.01
N ARG A 163 -12.75 -6.60 0.93
CA ARG A 163 -11.60 -7.50 1.18
C ARG A 163 -12.00 -8.75 1.97
N GLU A 164 -13.20 -8.74 2.54
CA GLU A 164 -13.78 -9.80 3.36
C GLU A 164 -14.78 -10.64 2.55
N CYS A 165 -14.97 -10.30 1.27
CA CYS A 165 -15.74 -11.04 0.28
C CYS A 165 -15.15 -12.45 0.06
N GLU A 166 -15.99 -13.46 -0.17
CA GLU A 166 -15.52 -14.86 -0.24
C GLU A 166 -14.61 -15.12 -1.44
N ASN A 167 -14.96 -14.53 -2.58
CA ASN A 167 -14.15 -14.66 -3.79
C ASN A 167 -12.96 -13.70 -3.74
N SER A 168 -11.80 -14.21 -3.34
CA SER A 168 -10.57 -13.42 -3.32
C SER A 168 -10.15 -12.89 -4.68
N GLN A 169 -10.60 -13.49 -5.80
CA GLN A 169 -10.33 -12.97 -7.13
C GLN A 169 -11.03 -11.62 -7.38
N ALA A 170 -12.18 -11.39 -6.75
CA ALA A 170 -12.96 -10.16 -6.88
C ALA A 170 -12.58 -9.05 -5.89
N TRP A 171 -11.62 -9.27 -4.99
CA TRP A 171 -11.17 -8.21 -4.08
C TRP A 171 -10.58 -7.02 -4.83
N PRO A 172 -10.77 -5.78 -4.34
CA PRO A 172 -10.12 -4.60 -4.92
C PRO A 172 -8.60 -4.74 -4.92
N TYR A 173 -7.93 -4.26 -5.96
CA TYR A 173 -6.47 -4.27 -6.05
C TYR A 173 -5.93 -3.07 -6.81
N LEU A 174 -4.68 -2.72 -6.55
CA LEU A 174 -3.92 -1.77 -7.37
C LEU A 174 -3.02 -2.52 -8.32
N THR A 175 -3.00 -2.07 -9.57
CA THR A 175 -1.96 -2.42 -10.54
C THR A 175 -1.00 -1.24 -10.61
N VAL A 176 0.31 -1.50 -10.47
CA VAL A 176 1.35 -0.48 -10.49
C VAL A 176 2.39 -0.89 -11.53
N ASN A 177 2.51 -0.10 -12.59
CA ASN A 177 3.54 -0.29 -13.59
C ASN A 177 4.78 0.49 -13.19
N ILE A 178 5.88 -0.23 -13.02
CA ILE A 178 7.16 0.31 -12.58
C ILE A 178 8.21 0.20 -13.68
N MET A 179 9.09 1.18 -13.68
CA MET A 179 10.32 1.19 -14.46
C MET A 179 11.51 1.32 -13.53
N ASP A 180 12.61 0.72 -13.95
CA ASP A 180 13.89 0.92 -13.29
C ASP A 180 14.34 2.37 -13.47
N PRO A 181 15.04 2.94 -12.48
CA PRO A 181 15.56 4.28 -12.58
C PRO A 181 16.52 4.34 -13.77
N VAL A 182 16.36 5.35 -14.63
CA VAL A 182 17.30 5.60 -15.71
C VAL A 182 18.49 6.39 -15.14
N LEU A 183 19.71 6.00 -15.53
CA LEU A 183 20.90 6.83 -15.33
C LEU A 183 20.74 8.07 -16.22
N SER A 184 20.57 9.24 -15.60
CA SER A 184 20.66 10.51 -16.31
C SER A 184 22.09 11.01 -16.16
N ASP A 185 22.76 11.34 -17.27
CA ASP A 185 24.20 11.66 -17.39
C ASP A 185 24.73 12.83 -16.52
N SER A 186 23.89 13.49 -15.71
CA SER A 186 24.26 14.75 -15.06
C SER A 186 24.18 14.77 -13.52
N CYS A 187 24.04 13.64 -12.82
CA CYS A 187 24.19 13.67 -11.36
C CYS A 187 24.59 12.31 -10.76
N CYS A 188 25.70 12.29 -10.01
CA CYS A 188 26.05 11.20 -9.11
C CYS A 188 24.95 11.06 -8.04
N LYS A 189 24.02 10.12 -8.24
CA LYS A 189 23.00 9.82 -7.24
C LYS A 189 23.68 9.11 -6.07
N SER A 190 23.56 9.69 -4.89
CA SER A 190 23.94 9.05 -3.62
C SER A 190 22.76 8.26 -3.07
N LEU A 191 23.04 7.05 -2.62
CA LEU A 191 22.18 6.27 -1.75
C LEU A 191 22.56 6.61 -0.32
N ASP A 192 21.65 7.22 0.43
CA ASP A 192 21.80 7.46 1.87
C ASP A 192 20.44 7.25 2.54
N LEU A 193 20.26 6.10 3.15
CA LEU A 193 19.04 5.70 3.84
C LEU A 193 19.37 5.23 5.24
N THR A 194 18.48 5.50 6.18
CA THR A 194 18.54 4.96 7.53
C THR A 194 17.21 4.31 7.90
N PHE A 195 17.26 3.06 8.34
CA PHE A 195 16.13 2.37 8.93
C PHE A 195 16.36 2.17 10.42
N HIS A 196 15.33 2.45 11.22
CA HIS A 196 15.26 2.07 12.62
C HIS A 196 14.30 0.88 12.74
N VAL A 197 14.81 -0.25 13.22
CA VAL A 197 14.03 -1.49 13.31
C VAL A 197 14.15 -2.10 14.70
N VAL A 198 13.14 -2.88 15.08
CA VAL A 198 13.13 -3.66 16.31
C VAL A 198 13.22 -5.13 15.94
N ALA A 199 14.38 -5.74 16.22
CA ALA A 199 14.58 -7.18 16.09
C ALA A 199 13.83 -7.89 17.23
N LYS A 200 12.97 -8.84 16.86
CA LYS A 200 12.17 -9.68 17.76
C LYS A 200 12.41 -11.15 17.42
N ASP A 201 11.70 -12.05 18.09
CA ASP A 201 11.82 -13.50 17.91
C ASP A 201 11.67 -13.94 16.45
N ASN A 202 10.70 -13.38 15.73
CA ASN A 202 10.49 -13.69 14.33
C ASN A 202 11.42 -12.88 13.44
N GLN A 203 11.96 -13.57 12.43
CA GLN A 203 12.68 -12.93 11.35
C GLN A 203 11.82 -11.90 10.63
N ASN A 204 12.36 -10.70 10.51
CA ASN A 204 11.83 -9.63 9.67
C ASN A 204 12.92 -9.13 8.74
N HIS A 205 12.55 -8.27 7.80
CA HIS A 205 13.50 -7.66 6.87
C HIS A 205 13.22 -6.17 6.69
N THR A 206 14.25 -5.42 6.29
CA THR A 206 14.08 -4.04 5.86
C THR A 206 13.26 -3.98 4.58
N ARG A 207 12.80 -2.78 4.21
CA ARG A 207 12.18 -2.57 2.90
C ARG A 207 13.18 -2.97 1.80
N THR A 208 12.66 -3.61 0.75
CA THR A 208 13.46 -3.97 -0.43
C THR A 208 13.96 -2.72 -1.13
N LEU A 209 15.26 -2.69 -1.46
CA LEU A 209 15.88 -1.63 -2.23
C LEU A 209 16.11 -2.12 -3.66
N ASN A 210 15.79 -1.31 -4.68
CA ASN A 210 16.37 -1.49 -6.00
C ASN A 210 17.78 -0.90 -5.98
N VAL A 211 18.78 -1.78 -6.03
CA VAL A 211 20.20 -1.45 -5.87
C VAL A 211 21.00 -1.55 -7.16
N LEU A 212 20.34 -1.84 -8.28
CA LEU A 212 20.97 -2.15 -9.56
C LEU A 212 22.00 -1.09 -10.03
N LEU A 213 21.82 0.17 -9.64
CA LEU A 213 22.68 1.28 -10.05
C LEU A 213 23.74 1.67 -9.02
N PHE A 214 23.74 1.08 -7.83
CA PHE A 214 24.55 1.54 -6.72
C PHE A 214 25.65 0.54 -6.40
N ASN A 215 26.87 1.05 -6.17
CA ASN A 215 27.82 0.38 -5.30
C ASN A 215 27.48 0.77 -3.86
N TYR A 216 27.02 -0.19 -3.05
CA TYR A 216 26.42 0.06 -1.74
C TYR A 216 26.98 -0.85 -0.66
N SER A 217 26.80 -0.42 0.59
CA SER A 217 27.04 -1.24 1.77
C SER A 217 25.99 -0.95 2.83
N TYR A 218 25.77 -1.92 3.71
CA TYR A 218 24.97 -1.78 4.91
C TYR A 218 25.88 -1.67 6.13
N MET A 219 25.60 -0.71 7.00
CA MET A 219 26.19 -0.59 8.33
C MET A 219 25.07 -0.76 9.36
N ILE A 220 25.20 -1.75 10.24
CA ILE A 220 24.18 -2.10 11.22
C ILE A 220 24.73 -1.84 12.61
N VAL A 221 24.06 -0.96 13.36
CA VAL A 221 24.39 -0.59 14.74
C VAL A 221 23.34 -1.15 15.68
N ASN A 222 23.75 -1.87 16.72
CA ASN A 222 22.85 -2.33 17.77
C ASN A 222 22.86 -1.35 18.95
N ASN A 223 21.75 -0.63 19.13
CA ASN A 223 21.61 0.36 20.20
C ASN A 223 20.98 -0.23 21.47
N SER A 224 21.01 -1.56 21.62
CA SER A 224 20.37 -2.28 22.73
C SER A 224 21.35 -3.20 23.45
N ILE A 225 20.92 -3.68 24.61
CA ILE A 225 21.72 -4.57 25.48
C ILE A 225 21.68 -6.05 25.04
N TYR A 226 20.75 -6.42 24.15
CA TYR A 226 20.59 -7.77 23.66
C TYR A 226 21.15 -7.92 22.25
N PRO A 227 21.83 -9.04 21.93
CA PRO A 227 22.37 -9.29 20.61
C PRO A 227 21.28 -9.60 19.58
N ALA A 228 21.52 -9.21 18.33
CA ALA A 228 20.66 -9.52 17.20
C ALA A 228 21.42 -10.33 16.13
N LEU A 229 20.69 -11.12 15.36
CA LEU A 229 21.18 -11.84 14.19
C LEU A 229 20.76 -11.08 12.93
N VAL A 230 21.70 -10.85 12.01
CA VAL A 230 21.45 -10.17 10.75
C VAL A 230 22.16 -10.83 9.57
N HIS A 231 21.60 -10.70 8.37
CA HIS A 231 22.28 -11.09 7.13
C HIS A 231 21.69 -10.32 5.94
N LEU A 232 22.51 -10.19 4.91
CA LEU A 232 22.14 -9.64 3.61
C LEU A 232 21.43 -10.71 2.77
N GLN A 233 20.28 -10.33 2.23
CA GLN A 233 19.62 -11.06 1.17
C GLN A 233 19.62 -10.25 -0.12
N VAL A 234 19.80 -10.95 -1.23
CA VAL A 234 19.78 -10.42 -2.58
C VAL A 234 18.80 -11.17 -3.46
N SER A 235 18.32 -10.51 -4.52
CA SER A 235 17.35 -11.06 -5.46
C SER A 235 17.43 -10.38 -6.82
N CYS A 236 17.17 -11.15 -7.89
CA CYS A 236 17.06 -10.61 -9.25
C CYS A 236 15.64 -10.16 -9.60
N ASP A 237 14.62 -10.76 -8.98
CA ASP A 237 13.20 -10.57 -9.33
C ASP A 237 12.35 -9.98 -8.19
N GLY A 238 12.90 -9.90 -6.97
CA GLY A 238 12.24 -9.40 -5.78
C GLY A 238 11.32 -10.42 -5.10
N THR A 239 11.20 -11.63 -5.64
CA THR A 239 10.35 -12.71 -5.12
C THR A 239 11.17 -13.89 -4.61
N HIS A 240 12.25 -14.27 -5.31
CA HIS A 240 13.18 -15.30 -4.90
C HIS A 240 14.42 -14.68 -4.26
N TRP A 241 14.69 -15.04 -3.01
CA TRP A 241 15.73 -14.41 -2.20
C TRP A 241 16.82 -15.41 -1.85
N GLN A 242 18.07 -14.99 -2.06
CA GLN A 242 19.26 -15.71 -1.66
C GLN A 242 19.92 -15.00 -0.49
N THR A 243 20.32 -15.75 0.53
CA THR A 243 21.19 -15.24 1.59
C THR A 243 22.62 -15.18 1.07
N GLU A 244 23.20 -13.98 1.03
CA GLU A 244 24.53 -13.74 0.45
C GLU A 244 25.61 -13.73 1.53
N SER A 245 25.34 -13.11 2.67
CA SER A 245 26.28 -13.10 3.80
C SER A 245 25.97 -14.24 4.78
N ALA A 246 27.01 -14.82 5.40
CA ALA A 246 26.84 -15.61 6.61
C ALA A 246 26.01 -14.84 7.66
N ILE A 247 25.23 -15.55 8.47
CA ILE A 247 24.45 -14.91 9.54
C ILE A 247 25.43 -14.32 10.56
N LYS A 248 25.40 -13.00 10.71
CA LYS A 248 26.27 -12.25 11.64
C LYS A 248 25.51 -11.95 12.92
N THR A 249 26.18 -12.06 14.06
CA THR A 249 25.66 -11.55 15.33
C THR A 249 26.15 -10.13 15.53
N VAL A 250 25.25 -9.19 15.83
CA VAL A 250 25.58 -7.84 16.29
C VAL A 250 25.41 -7.83 17.81
N ALA A 251 26.52 -7.77 18.56
CA ALA A 251 26.45 -7.70 20.02
C ALA A 251 25.91 -6.35 20.50
N ALA A 252 25.71 -6.20 21.80
CA ALA A 252 25.20 -4.98 22.39
C ALA A 252 26.18 -3.80 22.19
N GLY A 253 25.71 -2.69 21.63
CA GLY A 253 26.55 -1.52 21.33
C GLY A 253 27.49 -1.69 20.14
N ASP A 254 27.54 -2.87 19.52
CA ASP A 254 28.42 -3.15 18.40
C ASP A 254 27.86 -2.64 17.06
N MET A 255 28.77 -2.52 16.09
CA MET A 255 28.47 -2.23 14.70
C MET A 255 29.10 -3.29 13.79
N ILE A 256 28.39 -3.68 12.74
CA ILE A 256 28.92 -4.54 11.68
C ILE A 256 28.62 -3.98 10.29
N SER A 257 29.36 -4.43 9.29
CA SER A 257 29.11 -4.14 7.88
C SER A 257 28.64 -5.38 7.11
N CYS A 258 27.78 -5.17 6.12
CA CYS A 258 27.43 -6.15 5.08
C CYS A 258 27.64 -5.51 3.72
N VAL A 259 28.51 -6.10 2.91
CA VAL A 259 28.83 -5.67 1.55
C VAL A 259 28.36 -6.77 0.60
N PRO A 260 27.67 -6.44 -0.50
CA PRO A 260 27.29 -7.42 -1.51
C PRO A 260 28.52 -7.91 -2.29
N ASP A 261 28.54 -9.20 -2.61
CA ASP A 261 29.57 -9.84 -3.44
C ASP A 261 29.07 -10.14 -4.86
N THR A 262 27.75 -10.02 -5.08
CA THR A 262 27.05 -10.31 -6.33
C THR A 262 26.26 -9.11 -6.82
N ILE A 263 26.27 -8.92 -8.13
CA ILE A 263 25.47 -7.88 -8.79
C ILE A 263 24.05 -8.41 -8.93
N THR A 264 23.14 -7.84 -8.15
CA THR A 264 21.71 -8.19 -8.18
C THR A 264 20.86 -6.93 -8.20
N LYS A 265 19.60 -7.08 -8.59
CA LYS A 265 18.68 -5.94 -8.72
C LYS A 265 18.16 -5.47 -7.37
N PHE A 266 17.92 -6.39 -6.45
CA PHE A 266 17.27 -6.11 -5.18
C PHE A 266 18.09 -6.59 -4.00
N SER A 267 18.07 -5.81 -2.92
CA SER A 267 18.70 -6.19 -1.65
C SER A 267 17.83 -5.79 -0.45
N ARG A 268 18.02 -6.52 0.65
CA ARG A 268 17.43 -6.20 1.97
C ARG A 268 18.26 -6.82 3.09
N ILE A 269 18.18 -6.24 4.29
CA ILE A 269 18.73 -6.85 5.51
C ILE A 269 17.63 -7.61 6.22
N CYS A 270 17.87 -8.89 6.47
CA CYS A 270 17.07 -9.69 7.40
C CYS A 270 17.64 -9.55 8.81
N TYR A 271 16.75 -9.47 9.80
CA TYR A 271 17.12 -9.30 11.20
C TYR A 271 16.15 -10.04 12.12
N GLN A 272 16.66 -10.55 13.24
CA GLN A 272 15.90 -11.15 14.32
C GLN A 272 16.66 -11.05 15.65
N ALA A 273 15.95 -11.15 16.76
CA ALA A 273 16.58 -11.27 18.07
C ALA A 273 17.37 -12.59 18.14
N ARG A 274 18.50 -12.60 18.85
CA ARG A 274 19.28 -13.83 19.01
C ARG A 274 18.60 -14.82 19.95
N ASN A 275 17.92 -14.32 20.98
CA ASN A 275 17.23 -15.13 21.98
C ASN A 275 15.73 -14.79 22.00
N ILE A 276 14.92 -15.76 22.39
CA ILE A 276 13.46 -15.63 22.49
C ILE A 276 13.08 -14.61 23.57
N SER A 277 12.01 -13.86 23.35
CA SER A 277 11.48 -12.82 24.24
C SER A 277 12.43 -11.65 24.51
N GLN A 278 13.53 -11.53 23.76
CA GLN A 278 14.42 -10.38 23.77
C GLN A 278 14.16 -9.51 22.54
N HIS A 279 14.42 -8.21 22.67
CA HIS A 279 14.31 -7.29 21.56
C HIS A 279 15.54 -6.39 21.49
N SER A 280 15.96 -6.11 20.25
CA SER A 280 17.11 -5.25 19.98
C SER A 280 16.72 -4.16 18.98
N ASN A 281 16.96 -2.91 19.34
CA ASN A 281 16.77 -1.78 18.46
C ASN A 281 18.01 -1.62 17.59
N LEU A 282 17.85 -1.81 16.28
CA LEU A 282 18.93 -1.68 15.31
C LEU A 282 18.74 -0.41 14.49
N THR A 283 19.83 0.30 14.27
CA THR A 283 19.92 1.33 13.22
C THR A 283 20.68 0.74 12.04
N ILE A 284 20.05 0.71 10.88
CA ILE A 284 20.63 0.19 9.64
C ILE A 284 20.83 1.36 8.69
N HIS A 285 22.08 1.74 8.48
CA HIS A 285 22.48 2.72 7.48
C HIS A 285 22.80 2.02 6.16
N ILE A 286 22.28 2.55 5.06
CA ILE A 286 22.59 2.11 3.71
C ILE A 286 23.23 3.28 3.00
N GLN A 287 24.47 3.08 2.58
CA GLN A 287 25.24 4.11 1.91
C GLN A 287 25.80 3.55 0.61
N GLY A 288 25.72 4.35 -0.44
CA GLY A 288 26.22 3.97 -1.74
C GLY A 288 26.25 5.12 -2.72
N ARG A 289 26.89 4.88 -3.85
CA ARG A 289 26.97 5.83 -4.96
C ARG A 289 26.73 5.10 -6.26
N THR A 290 26.22 5.85 -7.23
CA THR A 290 26.19 5.39 -8.61
C THR A 290 27.61 5.17 -9.12
N TYR A 291 27.77 4.20 -10.02
CA TYR A 291 29.01 3.97 -10.76
C TYR A 291 29.37 5.18 -11.63
#